data_AF-A0A1Y0IB68-F1
#
_entry.id   AF-A0A1Y0IB68-F1
#
_cell.length_a   1.000
_cell.length_b   1.000
_cell.length_c   1.000
_cell.angle_alpha   90.00
_cell.angle_beta   90.00
_cell.angle_gamma   90.00
#
_symmetry.space_group_name_H-M   'P 1'
#
loop_
_entity.id
_entity.type
_entity.pdbx_description
1 polymer ?
#
loop_
_entity_poly.entity_id
_entity_poly.type
_entity_poly.pdbx_seq_one_letter_code
_entity_poly.pdbx_strand_id
1 'polypeptide(L)' 'MNPLRAQPIRKIAACLAYVDLNPIRAGIADSPKTFEHTSVQKRIRAAKSDTPYQPDYLLPFVGNPRKNQPDGLQFQLQDK' A
#
# COMPACT_ATOMS: atom_id res chain seq x y z
N MET A 1 25.77 3.84 13.82
CA MET A 1 24.94 2.78 13.19
C MET A 1 23.85 2.43 14.18
N ASN A 2 22.61 2.85 13.95
CA ASN A 2 21.52 2.64 14.90
C ASN A 2 20.69 1.42 14.44
N PRO A 3 20.63 0.31 15.20
CA PRO A 3 20.01 -0.95 14.76
C PRO A 3 18.47 -0.96 14.91
N LEU A 4 17.83 0.19 15.10
CA LEU A 4 16.39 0.32 15.32
C LEU A 4 15.72 0.92 14.07
N ARG A 5 15.14 0.09 13.18
CA ARG A 5 13.87 0.38 12.45
C ARG A 5 13.42 -0.60 11.37
N ALA A 6 13.98 -1.80 11.25
CA ALA A 6 13.32 -2.81 10.44
C ALA A 6 12.18 -3.45 11.24
N GLN A 7 11.04 -2.76 11.37
CA GLN A 7 9.79 -3.49 11.60
C GLN A 7 9.71 -4.54 10.49
N PRO A 8 9.47 -5.83 10.78
CA PRO A 8 9.43 -6.83 9.73
C PRO A 8 8.33 -6.41 8.76
N ILE A 9 8.75 -6.01 7.55
CA ILE A 9 7.94 -5.48 6.45
C ILE A 9 6.63 -6.30 6.28
N ARG A 10 6.72 -7.61 6.55
CA ARG A 10 5.62 -8.58 6.60
C ARG A 10 4.46 -8.22 7.55
N LYS A 11 4.73 -7.71 8.76
CA LYS A 11 3.68 -7.35 9.74
C LYS A 11 2.88 -6.14 9.26
N ILE A 12 3.56 -5.12 8.74
CA ILE A 12 2.91 -3.93 8.17
C ILE A 12 2.09 -4.31 6.93
N ALA A 13 2.64 -5.14 6.05
CA ALA A 13 1.90 -5.66 4.89
C ALA A 13 0.64 -6.40 5.31
N ALA A 14 0.74 -7.27 6.31
CA ALA A 14 -0.41 -8.00 6.84
C ALA A 14 -1.47 -7.04 7.42
N CYS A 15 -1.07 -6.00 8.17
CA CYS A 15 -1.99 -5.00 8.70
C CYS A 15 -2.69 -4.21 7.59
N LEU A 16 -1.95 -3.75 6.57
CA LEU A 16 -2.53 -3.02 5.44
C LEU A 16 -3.52 -3.89 4.65
N ALA A 17 -3.11 -5.13 4.33
CA ALA A 17 -3.97 -6.09 3.67
C ALA A 17 -5.21 -6.43 4.50
N TYR A 18 -5.08 -6.57 5.81
CA TYR A 18 -6.20 -6.82 6.71
C TYR A 18 -7.25 -5.70 6.63
N VAL A 19 -6.81 -4.44 6.72
CA VAL A 19 -7.70 -3.28 6.64
C VAL A 19 -8.34 -3.16 5.26
N ASP A 20 -7.58 -3.37 4.19
CA ASP A 20 -8.11 -3.32 2.82
C ASP A 20 -9.12 -4.44 2.54
N LEU A 21 -9.02 -5.58 3.24
CA LEU A 21 -9.94 -6.71 3.14
C LEU A 21 -11.11 -6.64 4.14
N ASN A 22 -11.16 -5.67 5.05
CA ASN A 22 -12.25 -5.53 6.01
C ASN A 22 -13.64 -5.43 5.36
N PRO A 23 -13.85 -4.67 4.27
CA PRO A 23 -15.16 -4.61 3.62
C PRO A 23 -15.67 -5.98 3.12
N ILE A 24 -14.75 -6.84 2.66
CA ILE A 24 -15.08 -8.21 2.25
C ILE A 24 -15.41 -9.06 3.47
N ARG A 25 -14.60 -8.97 4.53
CA ARG A 25 -14.86 -9.66 5.80
C ARG A 25 -16.20 -9.27 6.43
N ALA A 26 -16.62 -8.02 6.25
CA ALA A 26 -17.90 -7.50 6.74
C ALA A 26 -19.09 -7.83 5.82
N GLY A 27 -18.86 -8.45 4.65
CA GLY A 27 -19.91 -8.81 3.70
C GLY A 27 -20.53 -7.62 2.95
N ILE A 28 -19.84 -6.48 2.90
CA ILE A 28 -20.32 -5.25 2.24
C ILE A 28 -19.60 -4.96 0.91
N ALA A 29 -18.70 -5.84 0.48
CA ALA A 29 -18.00 -5.74 -0.80
C ALA A 29 -17.56 -7.13 -1.29
N ASP A 30 -17.65 -7.36 -2.60
CA ASP A 30 -17.22 -8.62 -3.22
C ASP A 30 -15.72 -8.65 -3.56
N SER A 31 -15.09 -7.48 -3.63
CA SER A 31 -13.70 -7.36 -4.07
C SER A 31 -13.03 -6.11 -3.50
N PRO A 32 -11.71 -6.11 -3.27
CA PRO A 32 -11.00 -4.90 -2.83
C PRO A 32 -11.05 -3.80 -3.90
N LYS A 33 -11.29 -4.17 -5.17
CA LYS A 33 -11.36 -3.26 -6.32
C LYS A 33 -12.71 -2.55 -6.48
N THR A 34 -13.76 -2.99 -5.79
CA THR A 34 -15.12 -2.43 -5.94
C THR A 34 -15.46 -1.47 -4.81
N PHE A 35 -14.80 -1.56 -3.66
CA PHE A 35 -15.06 -0.71 -2.50
C PHE A 35 -14.15 0.53 -2.47
N GLU A 36 -14.76 1.71 -2.56
CA GLU A 36 -14.05 2.98 -2.81
C GLU A 36 -13.14 3.47 -1.68
N HIS A 37 -13.40 3.04 -0.45
CA HIS A 37 -12.79 3.65 0.73
C HIS A 37 -11.55 2.92 1.27
N THR A 38 -11.00 1.96 0.52
CA THR A 38 -9.76 1.23 0.90
C THR A 38 -8.51 1.86 0.30
N SER A 39 -7.35 1.61 0.90
CA SER A 39 -6.08 2.13 0.39
C SER A 39 -5.70 1.48 -0.94
N VAL A 40 -6.01 0.18 -1.11
CA VAL A 40 -5.80 -0.55 -2.36
C VAL A 40 -6.63 0.02 -3.50
N GLN A 41 -7.91 0.36 -3.29
CA GLN A 41 -8.73 0.90 -4.36
C GLN A 41 -8.29 2.29 -4.80
N LYS A 42 -7.88 3.13 -3.84
CA LYS A 42 -7.32 4.45 -4.14
C LYS A 42 -6.05 4.35 -4.99
N ARG A 43 -5.16 3.40 -4.68
CA ARG A 43 -3.98 3.12 -5.50
C ARG A 43 -4.34 2.58 -6.89
N ILE A 44 -5.33 1.69 -7.01
CA ILE A 44 -5.79 1.18 -8.31
C ILE A 44 -6.33 2.31 -9.19
N ARG A 45 -7.15 3.21 -8.63
CA ARG A 45 -7.68 4.37 -9.35
C ARG A 45 -6.56 5.28 -9.85
N ALA A 46 -5.61 5.60 -8.97
CA ALA A 46 -4.47 6.45 -9.32
C ALA A 46 -3.50 5.79 -10.31
N ALA A 47 -3.39 4.46 -10.34
CA ALA A 47 -2.61 3.74 -11.34
C ALA A 47 -3.30 3.64 -12.71
N LYS A 48 -4.64 3.74 -12.74
CA LYS A 48 -5.46 3.64 -13.96
C LYS A 48 -5.87 4.99 -14.56
N SER A 49 -5.52 6.11 -13.93
CA SER A 49 -5.80 7.44 -14.49
C SER A 49 -4.94 7.70 -15.72
N ASP A 50 -5.40 8.61 -16.59
CA ASP A 50 -4.67 9.01 -17.80
C ASP A 50 -3.25 9.50 -17.50
N THR A 51 -3.08 10.09 -16.32
CA THR A 51 -1.80 10.45 -15.73
C THR A 51 -1.62 9.68 -14.41
N PRO A 52 -0.96 8.51 -14.41
CA PRO A 52 -0.78 7.74 -13.19
C PRO A 52 0.00 8.48 -12.12
N TYR A 53 -0.43 8.36 -10.86
CA TYR A 53 0.22 9.04 -9.74
C TYR A 53 0.19 8.20 -8.45
N GLN A 54 1.02 8.59 -7.48
CA GLN A 54 0.96 8.08 -6.11
C GLN A 54 0.05 8.98 -5.29
N PRO A 55 -1.02 8.48 -4.64
CA PRO A 55 -1.86 9.32 -3.80
C PRO A 55 -1.08 9.92 -2.62
N ASP A 56 -1.05 11.25 -2.51
CA ASP A 56 -0.22 11.99 -1.54
C ASP A 56 -0.59 11.71 -0.07
N TYR A 57 -1.84 11.33 0.18
CA TYR A 57 -2.33 10.95 1.51
C TYR A 57 -2.04 9.47 1.86
N LEU A 58 -1.36 8.73 0.98
CA LEU A 58 -0.89 7.37 1.23
C LEU A 58 0.63 7.32 1.16
N LEU A 59 1.27 6.63 2.11
CA LEU A 59 2.71 6.41 2.05
C LEU A 59 3.12 5.74 0.72
N PRO A 60 4.14 6.27 0.01
CA PRO A 60 4.60 5.70 -1.25
C PRO A 60 5.21 4.31 -1.04
N PHE A 61 5.18 3.48 -2.08
CA PHE A 61 6.03 2.28 -2.11
C PHE A 61 7.45 2.68 -2.51
N VAL A 62 8.43 2.50 -1.61
CA VAL A 62 9.82 2.94 -1.81
C VAL A 62 10.78 1.81 -2.14
N GLY A 63 10.31 0.56 -2.14
CA GLY A 63 11.11 -0.61 -2.46
C GLY A 63 12.23 -0.86 -1.46
N ASN A 64 13.40 -1.24 -1.98
CA ASN A 64 14.56 -1.58 -1.16
C ASN A 64 15.19 -0.32 -0.54
N PRO A 65 15.66 -0.39 0.72
CA PRO A 65 16.32 0.73 1.38
C PRO A 65 17.51 1.28 0.58
N ARG A 66 17.54 2.61 0.41
CA ARG A 66 18.63 3.33 -0.28
C ARG A 66 18.96 4.66 0.41
N LYS A 67 20.17 5.16 0.19
CA LYS A 67 20.61 6.46 0.74
C LYS A 67 19.73 7.58 0.18
N ASN A 68 19.32 8.51 1.04
CA ASN A 68 18.42 9.63 0.70
C ASN A 68 17.02 9.22 0.19
N GLN A 69 16.49 8.06 0.59
CA GLN A 69 15.11 7.69 0.25
C GLN A 69 14.09 8.56 1.01
N PRO A 70 12.95 8.90 0.40
CA PRO A 70 11.82 9.47 1.11
C PRO A 70 11.20 8.44 2.07
N ASP A 71 10.47 8.92 3.07
CA ASP A 71 9.70 8.04 3.95
C ASP A 71 8.61 7.30 3.14
N GLY A 72 8.48 5.99 3.39
CA GLY A 72 7.51 5.19 2.68
C GLY A 72 7.52 3.71 3.07
N LEU A 73 6.63 2.98 2.43
CA LEU A 73 6.46 1.54 2.60
C LEU A 73 7.54 0.81 1.80
N GLN A 74 8.36 0.03 2.49
CA GLN A 74 9.45 -0.77 1.89
C GLN A 74 8.92 -2.03 1.19
N PHE A 75 7.94 -1.84 0.30
CA PHE A 75 7.43 -2.87 -0.60
C PHE A 75 7.85 -2.51 -2.01
N GLN A 76 8.25 -3.51 -2.78
CA GLN A 76 8.39 -3.39 -4.21
C GLN A 76 7.11 -3.92 -4.84
N LEU A 77 6.40 -3.08 -5.60
CA LEU A 77 5.33 -3.55 -6.46
C LEU A 77 5.99 -4.29 -7.64
N GLN A 78 5.78 -5.59 -7.73
CA GLN A 78 6.17 -6.37 -8.90
C GLN A 78 4.95 -6.44 -9.81
N ASP A 79 4.95 -5.66 -10.87
CA ASP A 79 4.03 -5.92 -11.98
C ASP A 79 4.56 -7.12 -12.77
N LYS A 80 3.70 -8.12 -12.99
CA LYS A 80 3.95 -9.23 -13.91
C LYS A 80 3.17 -9.01 -15.19
#